data_AF-A0A1I3C3A9-F1
#
_entry.id   AF-A0A1I3C3A9-F1
#
_cell.length_a   1.000
_cell.length_b   1.000
_cell.length_c   1.000
_cell.angle_alpha   90.00
_cell.angle_beta   90.00
_cell.angle_gamma   90.00
#
_symmetry.space_group_name_H-M   'P 1'
#
loop_
_entity.id
_entity.type
_entity.pdbx_description
1 polymer ?
#
loop_
_entity_poly.entity_id
_entity_poly.type
_entity_poly.pdbx_seq_one_letter_code
_entity_poly.pdbx_strand_id
1 'polypeptide(L)' 'MVVGQIINCSTVDEVIRKAFELKDKGIMTEFISSCALRVVCIG' A
#
# COMPACT_ATOMS: atom_id res chain seq x y z
N MET A 1 -1.38 10.01 -5.21
CA MET A 1 -0.33 8.98 -5.04
C MET A 1 0.30 8.75 -6.40
N VAL A 2 1.54 8.25 -6.45
CA VAL A 2 2.26 7.97 -7.70
C VAL A 2 2.75 6.53 -7.71
N VAL A 3 2.84 5.92 -8.90
CA VAL A 3 3.47 4.61 -9.05
C VAL A 3 4.93 4.69 -8.57
N GLY A 4 5.36 3.71 -7.80
CA GLY A 4 6.67 3.68 -7.14
C GLY A 4 6.71 4.34 -5.76
N GLN A 5 5.64 5.04 -5.34
CA GLN A 5 5.58 5.61 -4.00
C GLN A 5 5.63 4.51 -2.93
N ILE A 6 6.46 4.72 -1.89
CA ILE A 6 6.54 3.87 -0.72
C ILE A 6 5.66 4.47 0.39
N ILE A 7 4.85 3.62 1.02
CA ILE A 7 3.96 3.95 2.13
C ILE A 7 4.45 3.15 3.32
N ASN A 8 4.93 3.85 4.36
CA ASN A 8 5.31 3.23 5.62
C ASN A 8 4.14 3.27 6.60
N CYS A 9 3.96 2.17 7.33
CA CYS A 9 2.99 2.01 8.40
C CYS A 9 3.72 1.68 9.71
N SER A 10 3.05 1.85 10.84
CA SER A 10 3.65 1.61 12.16
C SER A 10 3.57 0.14 12.54
N THR A 11 2.51 -0.55 12.09
CA THR A 11 2.25 -1.96 12.40
C THR A 11 1.85 -2.75 11.15
N VAL A 12 1.93 -4.08 11.27
CA VAL A 12 1.48 -5.01 10.22
C VAL A 12 -0.04 -4.88 10.01
N ASP A 13 -0.83 -4.73 11.06
CA ASP A 13 -2.29 -4.53 10.93
C ASP A 13 -2.63 -3.25 10.15
N GLU A 14 -1.91 -2.16 10.41
CA GLU A 14 -2.08 -0.91 9.66
C GLU A 14 -1.74 -1.10 8.18
N VAL A 15 -0.65 -1.80 7.88
CA VAL A 15 -0.22 -2.00 6.49
C VAL A 15 -1.25 -2.81 5.72
N ILE A 16 -1.82 -3.85 6.35
CA ILE A 16 -2.88 -4.68 5.75
C ILE A 16 -4.13 -3.84 5.52
N ARG A 17 -4.58 -3.08 6.53
CA ARG A 17 -5.78 -2.24 6.41
C ARG A 17 -5.60 -1.19 5.30
N LYS A 18 -4.42 -0.59 5.21
CA LYS A 18 -4.07 0.38 4.17
C LYS A 18 -4.10 -0.24 2.78
N ALA A 19 -3.58 -1.46 2.62
CA ALA A 19 -3.60 -2.17 1.34
C ALA A 19 -5.04 -2.40 0.85
N PHE A 20 -5.97 -2.77 1.75
CA PHE A 20 -7.39 -2.91 1.43
C PHE A 20 -8.04 -1.57 1.08
N GLU A 21 -7.82 -0.52 1.87
CA GLU A 21 -8.33 0.83 1.58
C GLU A 21 -7.86 1.36 0.22
N LEU A 22 -6.62 1.05 -0.18
CA LEU A 22 -6.06 1.46 -1.46
C LEU A 22 -6.65 0.65 -2.62
N LYS A 23 -6.83 -0.66 -2.42
CA LYS A 23 -7.47 -1.54 -3.42
C LYS A 23 -8.89 -1.09 -3.74
N ASP A 24 -9.67 -0.70 -2.72
CA ASP A 24 -11.04 -0.17 -2.89
C ASP A 24 -11.07 1.12 -3.72
N LYS A 25 -9.99 1.91 -3.66
CA LYS A 25 -9.78 3.13 -4.45
C LYS A 25 -9.16 2.87 -5.84
N GLY A 26 -9.02 1.62 -6.27
CA GLY A 26 -8.39 1.25 -7.54
C GLY A 26 -6.86 1.37 -7.55
N ILE A 27 -6.23 1.51 -6.37
CA ILE A 27 -4.78 1.61 -6.24
C ILE A 27 -4.22 0.24 -5.85
N MET A 28 -3.45 -0.38 -6.74
CA MET A 28 -2.75 -1.62 -6.44
C MET A 28 -1.43 -1.32 -5.75
N THR A 29 -1.16 -2.07 -4.69
CA THR A 29 0.09 -2.01 -3.92
C THR A 29 0.69 -3.40 -3.77
N GLU A 30 2.01 -3.46 -3.60
CA GLU A 30 2.74 -4.66 -3.19
C GLU A 30 3.38 -4.45 -1.82
N PHE A 31 3.55 -5.53 -1.07
CA PHE A 31 4.29 -5.51 0.19
C PHE A 31 5.79 -5.58 -0.13
N ILE A 32 6.55 -4.59 0.35
CA ILE A 32 8.03 -4.59 0.24
C ILE A 32 8.71 -4.88 1.57
N SER A 33 8.00 -4.71 2.69
CA SER A 33 8.44 -5.11 4.03
C SER A 33 7.20 -5.31 4.94
N SER A 34 7.41 -5.79 6.17
CA SER A 34 6.33 -6.06 7.12
C SER A 34 5.41 -4.86 7.39
N CYS A 35 5.92 -3.64 7.25
CA CYS A 35 5.16 -2.42 7.49
C CYS A 35 5.28 -1.42 6.33
N ALA A 36 5.57 -1.88 5.10
CA ALA A 36 5.64 -0.98 3.95
C ALA A 36 4.99 -1.55 2.69
N LEU A 37 4.28 -0.66 1.98
CA LEU A 37 3.68 -0.91 0.68
C LEU A 37 4.36 -0.06 -0.40
N ARG A 38 4.50 -0.62 -1.59
CA ARG A 38 4.85 0.14 -2.79
C ARG A 38 3.65 0.20 -3.74
N VAL A 39 3.35 1.38 -4.26
CA VAL A 39 2.30 1.57 -5.27
C VAL A 39 2.78 1.02 -6.61
N VAL A 40 2.02 0.13 -7.23
CA VAL A 40 2.39 -0.50 -8.51
C VAL A 40 1.43 -0.14 -9.65
N CYS A 41 0.18 0.20 -9.35
CA CYS A 41 -0.80 0.61 -10.35
C CYS A 41 -1.82 1.57 -9.73
N ILE A 42 -2.30 2.52 -10.53
CA ILE A 42 -3.41 3.42 -10.19
C ILE A 42 -4.39 3.31 -11.36
N GLY A 43 -5.55 2.71 -11.11
CA GLY A 43 -6.63 2.56 -12.07
C GLY A 43 -7.48 3.81 -12.23
#